data_AF-A0A3D2S738-F1
#
_entry.id   AF-A0A3D2S738-F1
#
_cell.length_a   1.000
_cell.length_b   1.000
_cell.length_c   1.000
_cell.angle_alpha   90.00
_cell.angle_beta   90.00
_cell.angle_gamma   90.00
#
_symmetry.space_group_name_H-M   'P 1'
#
loop_
_entity.id
_entity.type
_entity.pdbx_description
1 polymer ?
#
loop_
_entity_poly.entity_id
_entity_poly.type
_entity_poly.pdbx_seq_one_letter_code
_entity_poly.pdbx_strand_id
1 'polypeptide(L)'
;PAIADLMRFFTDINPAVMFLAFSASLIMILVKDTRYRLVSFILLFLVGWLIRTQDFSIIIFTIFLPTLVHVFLFTGAFILVGALKSNSTSGLLSILVFIGCAVSFFFILPDGAGYQISEYAKRSYEVSFRSLNEQIFRSFLHENEPGEATIYYSSVGILITRFIAYAYTYHYLNWFSKTSIIKWHEVARPQLIAIFALWIIAVVLYATSYRTGLMALYFLSFLHVVLEFPLNFQSFRQIGQEVRSRFSGSTA
;
A
#
# COMPACT_ATOMS: atom_id res chain seq x y z
N PRO A 1 26.95 -13.26 -16.26
CA PRO A 1 25.84 -13.73 -17.13
C PRO A 1 24.69 -14.35 -16.32
N ALA A 2 24.85 -15.55 -15.74
CA ALA A 2 23.75 -16.28 -15.09
C ALA A 2 23.02 -15.52 -13.96
N ILE A 3 23.74 -14.77 -13.11
CA ILE A 3 23.12 -13.99 -12.02
C ILE A 3 22.30 -12.81 -12.59
N ALA A 4 22.78 -12.16 -13.65
CA ALA A 4 22.08 -11.05 -14.28
C ALA A 4 20.81 -11.53 -15.01
N ASP A 5 20.88 -12.68 -15.67
CA ASP A 5 19.74 -13.30 -16.33
C ASP A 5 18.69 -13.74 -15.31
N LEU A 6 19.13 -14.29 -14.17
CA LEU A 6 18.24 -14.62 -13.06
C LEU A 6 17.56 -13.38 -12.47
N MET A 7 18.29 -12.28 -12.27
CA MET A 7 17.72 -11.02 -11.78
C MET A 7 16.69 -10.45 -12.76
N ARG A 8 16.99 -10.46 -14.07
CA ARG A 8 16.06 -10.03 -15.12
C ARG A 8 14.79 -10.87 -15.14
N PHE A 9 14.93 -12.19 -15.04
CA PHE A 9 13.80 -13.10 -14.95
C PHE A 9 12.88 -12.76 -13.76
N PHE A 10 13.45 -12.50 -12.58
CA PHE A 10 12.66 -12.11 -11.41
C PHE A 10 11.99 -10.74 -11.57
N THR A 11 12.67 -9.76 -12.17
CA THR A 11 12.05 -8.44 -12.42
C THR A 11 10.92 -8.54 -13.42
N ASP A 12 11.05 -9.35 -14.46
CA ASP A 12 10.03 -9.51 -15.51
C ASP A 12 8.78 -10.25 -15.01
N ILE A 13 8.92 -11.11 -14.00
CA ILE A 13 7.82 -11.92 -13.47
C ILE A 13 7.10 -11.23 -12.31
N ASN A 14 7.77 -10.34 -11.58
CA ASN A 14 7.20 -9.66 -10.42
C ASN A 14 5.82 -9.01 -10.70
N PRO A 15 5.61 -8.23 -11.78
CA PRO A 15 4.30 -7.65 -12.09
C PRO A 15 3.21 -8.71 -12.28
N ALA A 16 3.54 -9.81 -12.96
CA ALA A 16 2.60 -10.91 -13.17
C ALA A 16 2.21 -11.60 -11.87
N VAL A 17 3.16 -11.83 -10.96
CA VAL A 17 2.89 -12.46 -9.65
C VAL A 17 1.99 -11.56 -8.81
N MET A 18 2.26 -10.24 -8.79
CA MET A 18 1.43 -9.28 -8.07
C MET A 18 0.03 -9.15 -8.66
N PHE A 19 -0.08 -9.06 -9.99
CA PHE A 19 -1.37 -9.11 -10.69
C PHE A 19 -2.15 -10.38 -10.35
N LEU A 20 -1.49 -11.53 -10.36
CA LEU A 20 -2.08 -12.82 -10.05
C LEU A 20 -2.57 -12.88 -8.61
N ALA A 21 -1.75 -12.50 -7.64
CA ALA A 21 -2.13 -12.51 -6.22
C ALA A 21 -3.32 -11.58 -5.95
N PHE A 22 -3.27 -10.36 -6.51
CA PHE A 22 -4.36 -9.39 -6.41
C PHE A 22 -5.64 -9.94 -7.05
N SER A 23 -5.61 -10.34 -8.32
CA SER A 23 -6.79 -10.79 -9.04
C SER A 23 -7.34 -12.12 -8.51
N ALA A 24 -6.48 -13.05 -8.10
CA ALA A 24 -6.89 -14.32 -7.51
C ALA A 24 -7.63 -14.12 -6.19
N SER A 25 -7.19 -13.17 -5.35
CA SER A 25 -7.89 -12.85 -4.11
C SER A 25 -9.30 -12.30 -4.35
N LEU A 26 -9.50 -11.52 -5.42
CA LEU A 26 -10.84 -11.06 -5.85
C LEU A 26 -11.71 -12.23 -6.31
N ILE A 27 -11.17 -13.12 -7.15
CA ILE A 27 -11.89 -14.31 -7.63
C ILE A 27 -12.31 -15.21 -6.46
N MET A 28 -11.45 -15.38 -5.45
CA MET A 28 -11.78 -16.15 -4.24
C MET A 28 -12.98 -15.58 -3.46
N ILE A 29 -13.22 -14.27 -3.56
CA ILE A 29 -14.34 -13.59 -2.88
C ILE A 29 -15.62 -13.62 -3.70
N LEU A 30 -15.51 -13.46 -5.02
CA LEU A 30 -16.68 -13.32 -5.90
C LEU A 30 -17.22 -14.67 -6.39
N VAL A 31 -16.34 -15.62 -6.71
CA VAL A 31 -16.72 -16.86 -7.39
C VAL A 31 -16.84 -17.99 -6.36
N LYS A 32 -18.06 -18.50 -6.14
CA LYS A 32 -18.31 -19.57 -5.16
C LYS A 32 -17.98 -20.97 -5.69
N ASP A 33 -18.15 -21.19 -6.99
CA ASP A 33 -17.96 -22.50 -7.62
C ASP A 33 -16.49 -22.74 -7.98
N THR A 34 -15.95 -23.87 -7.52
CA THR A 34 -14.55 -24.27 -7.69
C THR A 34 -14.13 -24.41 -9.16
N ARG A 35 -15.02 -24.88 -10.05
CA ARG A 35 -14.70 -25.06 -11.47
C ARG A 35 -14.45 -23.72 -12.15
N TYR A 36 -15.37 -22.77 -11.97
CA TYR A 36 -15.20 -21.42 -12.49
C TYR A 36 -14.00 -20.70 -11.86
N ARG A 37 -13.69 -21.00 -10.59
CA ARG A 37 -12.49 -20.51 -9.91
C ARG A 37 -11.21 -20.98 -10.58
N LEU A 38 -11.11 -22.27 -10.88
CA LEU A 38 -9.94 -22.86 -11.55
C LEU A 38 -9.74 -22.30 -12.96
N VAL A 39 -10.82 -22.22 -13.74
CA VAL A 39 -10.79 -21.61 -15.08
C VAL A 39 -10.33 -20.15 -15.00
N SER A 40 -10.85 -19.39 -14.04
CA SER A 40 -10.43 -18.00 -13.82
C SER A 40 -8.95 -17.87 -13.48
N PHE A 41 -8.39 -18.76 -12.65
CA PHE A 41 -6.95 -18.73 -12.33
C PHE A 41 -6.07 -19.03 -13.54
N ILE A 42 -6.47 -19.97 -14.40
CA ILE A 42 -5.75 -20.25 -15.64
C ILE A 42 -5.78 -19.02 -16.56
N LEU A 43 -6.94 -18.41 -16.74
CA LEU A 43 -7.08 -17.19 -17.54
C LEU A 43 -6.25 -16.03 -16.98
N LEU A 44 -6.31 -15.80 -15.66
CA LEU A 44 -5.51 -14.77 -15.00
C LEU A 44 -4.01 -15.03 -15.16
N PHE A 45 -3.56 -16.29 -15.11
CA PHE A 45 -2.16 -16.64 -15.34
C PHE A 45 -1.72 -16.27 -16.76
N LEU A 46 -2.52 -16.59 -17.77
CA LEU A 46 -2.24 -16.25 -19.16
C LEU A 46 -2.20 -14.72 -19.38
N VAL A 47 -3.17 -14.00 -18.82
CA VAL A 47 -3.22 -12.53 -18.89
C VAL A 47 -2.02 -11.93 -18.18
N GLY A 48 -1.73 -12.37 -16.96
CA GLY A 48 -0.60 -11.91 -16.16
C GLY A 48 0.72 -12.13 -16.90
N TRP A 49 0.89 -13.30 -17.52
CA TRP A 49 2.07 -13.58 -18.34
C TRP A 49 2.19 -12.62 -19.53
N LEU A 50 1.09 -12.35 -20.24
CA LEU A 50 1.09 -11.45 -21.41
C LEU A 50 1.44 -9.99 -21.03
N ILE A 51 0.91 -9.50 -19.92
CA ILE A 51 1.08 -8.09 -19.51
C ILE A 51 2.36 -7.84 -18.70
N ARG A 52 3.12 -8.88 -18.32
CA ARG A 52 4.22 -8.78 -17.35
C ARG A 52 5.31 -7.77 -17.73
N THR A 53 5.58 -7.61 -19.03
CA THR A 53 6.61 -6.70 -19.55
C THR A 53 6.07 -5.35 -19.98
N GLN A 54 4.77 -5.08 -19.77
CA GLN A 54 4.15 -3.80 -20.12
C GLN A 54 4.44 -2.78 -19.01
N ASP A 55 4.84 -1.57 -19.38
CA ASP A 55 5.14 -0.48 -18.43
C ASP A 55 3.98 -0.24 -17.47
N PHE A 56 2.76 -0.21 -17.99
CA PHE A 56 1.55 -0.07 -17.18
C PHE A 56 1.45 -1.12 -16.05
N SER A 57 1.77 -2.39 -16.35
CA SER A 57 1.69 -3.48 -15.38
C SER A 57 2.74 -3.31 -14.28
N ILE A 58 3.97 -2.96 -14.66
CA ILE A 58 5.07 -2.69 -13.73
C ILE A 58 4.69 -1.53 -12.80
N ILE A 59 4.22 -0.42 -13.38
CA ILE A 59 3.87 0.80 -12.65
C ILE A 59 2.75 0.53 -11.64
N ILE A 60 1.67 -0.13 -12.06
CA ILE A 60 0.54 -0.40 -11.18
C ILE A 60 0.85 -1.50 -10.17
N PHE A 61 1.26 -2.69 -10.59
CA PHE A 61 1.33 -3.87 -9.72
C PHE A 61 2.61 -3.95 -8.89
N THR A 62 3.71 -3.38 -9.35
CA THR A 62 4.99 -3.43 -8.63
C THR A 62 5.28 -2.14 -7.86
N ILE A 63 4.88 -0.98 -8.38
CA ILE A 63 5.15 0.31 -7.72
C ILE A 63 3.94 0.78 -6.92
N PHE A 64 2.83 1.16 -7.56
CA PHE A 64 1.71 1.82 -6.87
C PHE A 64 0.93 0.89 -5.93
N LEU A 65 0.70 -0.36 -6.32
CA LEU A 65 -0.09 -1.32 -5.55
C LEU A 65 0.45 -1.51 -4.12
N PRO A 66 1.74 -1.86 -3.91
CA PRO A 66 2.30 -1.99 -2.56
C PRO A 66 2.64 -0.66 -1.89
N THR A 67 2.68 0.45 -2.64
CA THR A 67 2.95 1.79 -2.09
C THR A 67 1.64 2.55 -1.85
N LEU A 68 1.33 3.58 -2.63
CA LEU A 68 0.20 4.48 -2.37
C LEU A 68 -1.15 3.80 -2.37
N VAL A 69 -1.38 2.76 -3.18
CA VAL A 69 -2.66 2.04 -3.16
C VAL A 69 -2.84 1.32 -1.82
N HIS A 70 -1.86 0.56 -1.37
CA HIS A 70 -1.94 -0.11 -0.07
C HIS A 70 -1.90 0.89 1.10
N VAL A 71 -0.86 1.73 1.13
CA VAL A 71 -0.54 2.63 2.23
C VAL A 71 -1.60 3.72 2.40
N PHE A 72 -2.14 4.27 1.31
CA PHE A 72 -3.12 5.36 1.38
C PHE A 72 -4.54 4.93 1.05
N LEU A 73 -4.78 4.32 -0.13
CA LEU A 73 -6.14 4.02 -0.59
C LEU A 73 -6.82 2.92 0.25
N PHE A 74 -6.15 1.79 0.47
CA PHE A 74 -6.69 0.70 1.29
C PHE A 74 -6.79 1.10 2.76
N THR A 75 -5.81 1.87 3.28
CA THR A 75 -5.92 2.49 4.60
C THR A 75 -7.19 3.32 4.74
N GLY A 76 -7.46 4.23 3.79
CA GLY A 76 -8.68 5.04 3.77
C GLY A 76 -9.95 4.19 3.70
N ALA A 77 -9.96 3.16 2.85
CA ALA A 77 -11.08 2.24 2.74
C ALA A 77 -11.37 1.52 4.06
N PHE A 78 -10.34 1.10 4.81
CA PHE A 78 -10.53 0.49 6.12
C PHE A 78 -11.12 1.43 7.17
N ILE A 79 -10.65 2.68 7.21
CA ILE A 79 -11.22 3.70 8.11
C ILE A 79 -12.69 3.92 7.78
N LEU A 80 -13.01 4.04 6.48
CA LEU A 80 -14.37 4.25 6.01
C LEU A 80 -15.29 3.08 6.36
N VAL A 81 -14.86 1.82 6.14
CA VAL A 81 -15.63 0.64 6.56
C VAL A 81 -15.90 0.66 8.07
N GLY A 82 -14.89 0.98 8.88
CA GLY A 82 -15.04 1.07 10.33
C GLY A 82 -16.07 2.13 10.74
N ALA A 83 -16.03 3.30 10.10
CA ALA A 83 -16.98 4.38 10.33
C ALA A 83 -18.41 4.01 9.94
N LEU A 84 -18.58 3.41 8.75
CA LEU A 84 -19.90 3.02 8.24
C LEU A 84 -20.55 1.92 9.08
N LYS A 85 -19.79 0.90 9.50
CA LYS A 85 -20.30 -0.22 10.30
C LYS A 85 -20.64 0.15 11.74
N SER A 86 -19.84 1.03 12.35
CA SER A 86 -20.07 1.46 13.73
C SER A 86 -21.13 2.56 13.86
N ASN A 87 -21.60 3.12 12.74
CA ASN A 87 -22.42 4.34 12.71
C ASN A 87 -21.84 5.48 13.58
N SER A 88 -20.51 5.50 13.74
CA SER A 88 -19.84 6.45 14.62
C SER A 88 -19.58 7.78 13.91
N THR A 89 -20.09 8.86 14.49
CA THR A 89 -19.79 10.23 14.04
C THR A 89 -18.30 10.55 14.14
N SER A 90 -17.60 10.04 15.16
CA SER A 90 -16.15 10.22 15.28
C SER A 90 -15.38 9.45 14.21
N GLY A 91 -15.89 8.29 13.78
CA GLY A 91 -15.32 7.52 12.67
C GLY A 91 -15.49 8.24 11.33
N LEU A 92 -16.64 8.88 11.11
CA LEU A 92 -16.84 9.69 9.90
C LEU A 92 -15.97 10.97 9.93
N LEU A 93 -15.80 11.59 11.10
CA LEU A 93 -14.91 12.73 11.25
C LEU A 93 -13.45 12.34 10.99
N SER A 94 -13.02 11.14 11.41
CA SER A 94 -11.63 10.71 11.20
C SER A 94 -11.30 10.49 9.72
N ILE A 95 -12.22 9.98 8.90
CA ILE A 95 -12.01 9.91 7.44
C ILE A 95 -11.96 11.30 6.80
N LEU A 96 -12.79 12.25 7.28
CA LEU A 96 -12.73 13.64 6.81
C LEU A 96 -11.41 14.31 7.17
N VAL A 97 -10.90 14.10 8.39
CA VAL A 97 -9.58 14.60 8.80
C VAL A 97 -8.48 13.93 8.00
N PHE A 98 -8.55 12.61 7.75
CA PHE A 98 -7.57 11.88 6.95
C PHE A 98 -7.46 12.46 5.53
N ILE A 99 -8.60 12.61 4.84
CA ILE A 99 -8.63 13.19 3.49
C ILE A 99 -8.26 14.67 3.54
N GLY A 100 -8.78 15.42 4.52
CA GLY A 100 -8.53 16.84 4.70
C GLY A 100 -7.04 17.16 4.91
N CYS A 101 -6.33 16.37 5.71
CA CYS A 101 -4.89 16.48 5.88
C CYS A 101 -4.12 16.15 4.60
N ALA A 102 -4.50 15.09 3.88
CA ALA A 102 -3.87 14.76 2.60
C ALA A 102 -4.03 15.88 1.57
N VAL A 103 -5.25 16.44 1.50
CA VAL A 103 -5.63 17.48 0.54
C VAL A 103 -5.07 18.85 0.93
N SER A 104 -4.95 19.16 2.22
CA SER A 104 -4.42 20.46 2.68
C SER A 104 -3.00 20.71 2.22
N PHE A 105 -2.20 19.66 2.01
CA PHE A 105 -0.87 19.81 1.44
C PHE A 105 -0.90 20.47 0.06
N PHE A 106 -1.91 20.20 -0.76
CA PHE A 106 -2.01 20.77 -2.10
C PHE A 106 -2.51 22.23 -2.12
N PHE A 107 -3.19 22.67 -1.06
CA PHE A 107 -3.70 24.04 -0.95
C PHE A 107 -2.79 24.97 -0.15
N ILE A 108 -2.04 24.44 0.80
CA ILE A 108 -1.08 25.21 1.60
C ILE A 108 0.28 25.13 0.90
N LEU A 109 0.45 25.97 -0.12
CA LEU A 109 1.72 26.13 -0.81
C LEU A 109 2.77 26.71 0.15
N PRO A 110 4.01 26.20 0.15
CA PRO A 110 5.11 26.83 0.84
C PRO A 110 5.56 28.08 0.04
N ASP A 111 4.69 29.07 -0.12
CA ASP A 111 4.97 30.32 -0.84
C ASP A 111 5.79 31.32 0.01
N GLY A 112 6.64 30.81 0.90
CA GLY A 112 7.59 31.63 1.65
C GLY A 112 8.85 31.84 0.83
N ALA A 113 9.30 33.10 0.73
CA ALA A 113 10.61 33.46 0.20
C ALA A 113 11.73 32.79 1.02
N GLY A 114 12.16 31.60 0.61
CA GLY A 114 13.26 30.86 1.23
C GLY A 114 12.90 29.59 2.00
N TYR A 115 11.76 28.91 1.73
CA TYR A 115 11.55 27.57 2.26
C TYR A 115 12.63 26.61 1.72
N GLN A 116 13.55 26.21 2.60
CA GLN A 116 14.60 25.24 2.29
C GLN A 116 14.32 23.95 3.05
N ILE A 117 14.25 22.84 2.31
CA ILE A 117 14.19 21.51 2.91
C ILE A 117 15.51 21.29 3.67
N SER A 118 15.43 20.85 4.92
CA SER A 118 16.64 20.53 5.68
C SER A 118 17.39 19.37 5.03
N GLU A 119 18.73 19.41 5.09
CA GLU A 119 19.57 18.34 4.55
C GLU A 119 19.21 16.96 5.12
N TYR A 120 18.83 16.91 6.41
CA TYR A 120 18.33 15.69 7.02
C TYR A 120 17.06 15.17 6.34
N ALA A 121 16.05 16.04 6.16
CA ALA A 121 14.79 15.64 5.52
C ALA A 121 15.01 15.20 4.06
N LYS A 122 15.86 15.91 3.32
CA LYS A 122 16.23 15.54 1.94
C LYS A 122 16.87 14.15 1.89
N ARG A 123 17.90 13.90 2.70
CA ARG A 123 18.61 12.60 2.73
C ARG A 123 17.71 11.45 3.17
N SER A 124 16.88 11.66 4.18
CA SER A 124 15.93 10.63 4.64
C SER A 124 14.89 10.30 3.56
N TYR A 125 14.36 11.33 2.90
CA TYR A 125 13.42 11.14 1.80
C TYR A 125 14.06 10.44 0.60
N GLU A 126 15.31 10.81 0.29
CA GLU A 126 16.04 10.28 -0.85
C GLU A 126 16.21 8.76 -0.79
N VAL A 127 16.53 8.24 0.39
CA VAL A 127 16.73 6.79 0.60
C VAL A 127 15.42 6.01 0.50
N SER A 128 14.30 6.59 0.94
CA SER A 128 13.04 5.84 1.12
C SER A 128 12.00 6.05 0.03
N PHE A 129 11.88 7.27 -0.51
CA PHE A 129 10.71 7.69 -1.28
C PHE A 129 11.01 8.36 -2.62
N ARG A 130 12.28 8.65 -2.93
CA ARG A 130 12.68 9.29 -4.19
C ARG A 130 12.14 8.55 -5.41
N SER A 131 12.31 7.24 -5.49
CA SER A 131 11.86 6.43 -6.62
C SER A 131 10.33 6.49 -6.83
N LEU A 132 9.56 6.51 -5.74
CA LEU A 132 8.10 6.67 -5.81
C LEU A 132 7.72 8.06 -6.31
N ASN A 133 8.42 9.10 -5.85
CA ASN A 133 8.17 10.46 -6.30
C ASN A 133 8.50 10.63 -7.79
N GLU A 134 9.67 10.14 -8.22
CA GLU A 134 10.07 10.11 -9.63
C GLU A 134 9.01 9.38 -10.49
N GLN A 135 8.46 8.27 -9.99
CA GLN A 135 7.40 7.55 -10.69
C GLN A 135 6.10 8.38 -10.82
N ILE A 136 5.72 9.15 -9.80
CA ILE A 136 4.55 10.05 -9.86
C ILE A 136 4.77 11.12 -10.93
N PHE A 137 5.94 11.75 -10.96
CA PHE A 137 6.29 12.75 -11.97
C PHE A 137 6.22 12.16 -13.38
N ARG A 138 6.80 10.98 -13.59
CA ARG A 138 6.76 10.28 -14.89
C ARG A 138 5.34 9.91 -15.32
N SER A 139 4.53 9.39 -14.39
CA SER A 139 3.22 8.82 -14.72
C SER A 139 2.12 9.85 -14.87
N PHE A 140 2.15 10.92 -14.06
CA PHE A 140 1.05 11.88 -13.96
C PHE A 140 1.41 13.29 -14.41
N LEU A 141 2.69 13.66 -14.36
CA LEU A 141 3.16 14.99 -14.74
C LEU A 141 3.98 14.97 -16.05
N HIS A 142 4.17 13.80 -16.66
CA HIS A 142 4.89 13.60 -17.92
C HIS A 142 6.33 14.14 -17.91
N GLU A 143 6.95 14.18 -16.73
CA GLU A 143 8.35 14.55 -16.53
C GLU A 143 9.21 13.28 -16.56
N ASN A 144 9.99 13.10 -17.62
CA ASN A 144 10.73 11.85 -17.86
C ASN A 144 11.91 11.66 -16.89
N GLU A 145 12.63 12.74 -16.57
CA GLU A 145 13.82 12.71 -15.72
C GLU A 145 13.74 13.80 -14.63
N PRO A 146 12.83 13.63 -13.65
CA PRO A 146 12.70 14.58 -12.55
C PRO A 146 13.97 14.55 -11.68
N GLY A 147 14.76 15.62 -11.79
CA GLY A 147 15.98 15.80 -11.00
C GLY A 147 15.69 16.34 -9.59
N GLU A 148 16.76 16.55 -8.82
CA GLU A 148 16.65 17.10 -7.46
C GLU A 148 15.96 18.48 -7.43
N ALA A 149 16.22 19.33 -8.43
CA ALA A 149 15.58 20.62 -8.59
C ALA A 149 14.04 20.47 -8.62
N THR A 150 13.55 19.53 -9.43
CA THR A 150 12.12 19.26 -9.60
C THR A 150 11.51 18.67 -8.32
N ILE A 151 12.19 17.73 -7.66
CA ILE A 151 11.63 17.03 -6.50
C ILE A 151 11.66 17.88 -5.23
N TYR A 152 12.78 18.57 -4.97
CA TYR A 152 13.05 19.21 -3.68
C TYR A 152 12.91 20.73 -3.68
N TYR A 153 12.97 21.37 -4.85
CA TYR A 153 12.96 22.83 -4.95
C TYR A 153 11.77 23.38 -5.74
N SER A 154 11.03 22.54 -6.47
CA SER A 154 9.76 22.97 -7.08
C SER A 154 8.61 22.87 -6.08
N SER A 155 7.64 23.78 -6.20
CA SER A 155 6.44 23.75 -5.35
C SER A 155 5.75 22.39 -5.44
N VAL A 156 5.51 21.89 -6.67
CA VAL A 156 4.84 20.61 -6.92
C VAL A 156 5.61 19.43 -6.30
N GLY A 157 6.93 19.41 -6.42
CA GLY A 157 7.78 18.36 -5.82
C GLY A 157 7.68 18.34 -4.30
N ILE A 158 7.67 19.53 -3.67
CA ILE A 158 7.47 19.65 -2.22
C ILE A 158 6.06 19.18 -1.81
N LEU A 159 5.02 19.49 -2.59
CA LEU A 159 3.65 19.01 -2.32
C LEU A 159 3.57 17.48 -2.35
N ILE A 160 4.13 16.85 -3.38
CA ILE A 160 4.15 15.39 -3.52
C ILE A 160 4.97 14.75 -2.40
N THR A 161 6.12 15.33 -2.06
CA THR A 161 6.98 14.88 -0.95
C THR A 161 6.22 14.87 0.38
N ARG A 162 5.49 15.96 0.69
CA ARG A 162 4.66 16.08 1.89
C ARG A 162 3.52 15.06 1.91
N PHE A 163 2.84 14.88 0.78
CA PHE A 163 1.76 13.91 0.65
C PHE A 163 2.25 12.46 0.88
N ILE A 164 3.36 12.06 0.24
CA ILE A 164 3.95 10.73 0.44
C ILE A 164 4.35 10.54 1.90
N ALA A 165 5.06 11.51 2.48
CA ALA A 165 5.48 11.44 3.88
C ALA A 165 4.27 11.26 4.81
N TYR A 166 3.21 12.04 4.60
CA TYR A 166 1.96 11.90 5.35
C TYR A 166 1.31 10.52 5.18
N ALA A 167 1.17 10.03 3.95
CA ALA A 167 0.55 8.74 3.68
C ALA A 167 1.25 7.60 4.44
N TYR A 168 2.58 7.57 4.37
CA TYR A 168 3.37 6.56 5.09
C TYR A 168 3.34 6.73 6.61
N THR A 169 3.49 7.97 7.10
CA THR A 169 3.39 8.24 8.54
C THR A 169 2.03 7.81 9.08
N TYR A 170 0.94 8.20 8.43
CA TYR A 170 -0.40 7.83 8.86
C TYR A 170 -0.59 6.31 8.81
N HIS A 171 -0.17 5.64 7.73
CA HIS A 171 -0.30 4.19 7.62
C HIS A 171 0.44 3.44 8.74
N TYR A 172 1.65 3.85 9.08
CA TYR A 172 2.37 3.26 10.22
C TYR A 172 1.67 3.52 11.56
N LEU A 173 1.11 4.72 11.74
CA LEU A 173 0.38 5.06 12.96
C LEU A 173 -1.00 4.41 13.05
N ASN A 174 -1.61 4.05 11.91
CA ASN A 174 -2.93 3.42 11.83
C ASN A 174 -2.99 2.09 12.58
N TRP A 175 -1.85 1.41 12.72
CA TRP A 175 -1.74 0.23 13.56
C TRP A 175 -2.12 0.52 15.02
N PHE A 176 -1.71 1.67 15.58
CA PHE A 176 -2.05 2.07 16.95
C PHE A 176 -3.55 2.38 17.12
N SER A 177 -4.19 2.96 16.10
CA SER A 177 -5.64 3.23 16.14
C SER A 177 -6.50 1.98 16.00
N LYS A 178 -5.92 0.83 15.63
CA LYS A 178 -6.63 -0.43 15.40
C LYS A 178 -6.44 -1.47 16.50
N THR A 179 -5.81 -1.14 17.62
CA THR A 179 -5.50 -2.11 18.69
C THR A 179 -6.74 -2.84 19.25
N SER A 180 -7.86 -2.14 19.43
CA SER A 180 -9.14 -2.72 19.85
C SER A 180 -9.87 -3.48 18.74
N ILE A 181 -9.57 -3.18 17.47
CA ILE A 181 -10.15 -3.84 16.29
C ILE A 181 -9.42 -5.16 15.98
N ILE A 182 -8.09 -5.18 16.14
CA ILE A 182 -7.24 -6.36 15.93
C ILE A 182 -7.44 -7.39 17.04
N LYS A 183 -7.93 -6.95 18.21
CA LYS A 183 -8.28 -7.80 19.35
C LYS A 183 -7.16 -8.77 19.75
N TRP A 184 -5.96 -8.24 20.01
CA TRP A 184 -4.80 -9.04 20.46
C TRP A 184 -5.08 -9.98 21.63
N HIS A 185 -6.04 -9.63 22.49
CA HIS A 185 -6.48 -10.43 23.62
C HIS A 185 -7.36 -11.63 23.24
N GLU A 186 -7.94 -11.66 22.04
CA GLU A 186 -8.72 -12.78 21.50
C GLU A 186 -7.87 -13.72 20.61
N VAL A 187 -6.60 -13.40 20.36
CA VAL A 187 -5.71 -14.23 19.55
C VAL A 187 -5.38 -15.51 20.31
N ALA A 188 -5.61 -16.66 19.66
CA ALA A 188 -5.35 -17.95 20.27
C ALA A 188 -3.84 -18.15 20.57
N ARG A 189 -3.55 -18.89 21.66
CA ARG A 189 -2.19 -19.07 22.20
C ARG A 189 -1.17 -19.58 21.17
N PRO A 190 -1.49 -20.56 20.29
CA PRO A 190 -0.53 -21.03 19.28
C PRO A 190 -0.07 -19.91 18.33
N GLN A 191 -0.98 -19.04 17.92
CA GLN A 191 -0.67 -17.89 17.05
C GLN A 191 0.20 -16.88 17.78
N LEU A 192 -0.08 -16.58 19.05
CA LEU A 192 0.77 -15.68 19.85
C LEU A 192 2.19 -16.24 20.00
N ILE A 193 2.34 -17.55 20.23
CA ILE A 193 3.64 -18.22 20.29
C ILE A 193 4.36 -18.08 18.94
N ALA A 194 3.67 -18.32 17.83
CA ALA A 194 4.25 -18.17 16.49
C ALA A 194 4.71 -16.73 16.21
N ILE A 195 3.91 -15.73 16.57
CA ILE A 195 4.25 -14.30 16.42
C ILE A 195 5.49 -13.96 17.25
N PHE A 196 5.53 -14.40 18.51
CA PHE A 196 6.66 -14.15 19.39
C PHE A 196 7.94 -14.85 18.91
N ALA A 197 7.84 -16.09 18.42
CA ALA A 197 8.95 -16.81 17.83
C ALA A 197 9.47 -16.11 16.56
N LEU A 198 8.58 -15.69 15.65
CA LEU A 198 8.95 -14.92 14.46
C LEU A 198 9.64 -13.61 14.81
N TRP A 199 9.16 -12.91 15.85
CA TRP A 199 9.79 -11.70 16.35
C TRP A 199 11.20 -11.94 16.89
N ILE A 200 11.40 -12.98 17.71
CA ILE A 200 12.75 -13.36 18.19
C ILE A 200 13.67 -13.70 17.01
N ILE A 201 13.20 -14.48 16.04
CA ILE A 201 13.97 -14.83 14.84
C ILE A 201 14.37 -13.56 14.09
N ALA A 202 13.46 -12.60 13.91
CA ALA A 202 13.77 -11.34 13.25
C ALA A 202 14.84 -10.54 14.00
N VAL A 203 14.76 -10.45 15.34
CA VAL A 203 15.77 -9.78 16.17
C VAL A 203 17.13 -10.47 16.05
N VAL A 204 17.18 -11.81 16.11
CA VAL A 204 18.42 -12.59 15.97
C VAL A 204 19.04 -12.40 14.58
N LEU A 205 18.22 -12.40 13.52
CA LEU A 205 18.71 -12.12 12.16
C LEU A 205 19.32 -10.73 12.05
N TYR A 206 18.71 -9.72 12.67
CA TYR A 206 19.29 -8.36 12.73
C TYR A 206 20.60 -8.30 13.51
N ALA A 207 20.65 -8.97 14.67
CA ALA A 207 21.82 -8.99 15.53
C ALA A 207 23.02 -9.72 14.88
N THR A 208 22.74 -10.74 14.07
CA THR A 208 23.78 -11.52 13.36
C THR A 208 24.20 -10.87 12.04
N SER A 209 23.26 -10.33 11.26
CA SER A 209 23.55 -9.62 10.02
C SER A 209 22.45 -8.62 9.68
N TYR A 210 22.81 -7.33 9.74
CA TYR A 210 21.91 -6.25 9.36
C TYR A 210 21.29 -6.45 7.96
N ARG A 211 22.09 -6.89 6.98
CA ARG A 211 21.63 -7.14 5.61
C ARG A 211 20.55 -8.24 5.57
N THR A 212 20.79 -9.37 6.24
CA THR A 212 19.85 -10.49 6.25
C THR A 212 18.58 -10.15 7.03
N GLY A 213 18.72 -9.51 8.20
CA GLY A 213 17.58 -9.03 8.99
C GLY A 213 16.70 -8.06 8.19
N LEU A 214 17.33 -7.11 7.50
CA LEU A 214 16.64 -6.13 6.65
C LEU A 214 15.89 -6.81 5.50
N MET A 215 16.51 -7.76 4.79
CA MET A 215 15.85 -8.53 3.72
C MET A 215 14.65 -9.33 4.25
N ALA A 216 14.79 -9.97 5.42
CA ALA A 216 13.73 -10.76 6.04
C ALA A 216 12.54 -9.87 6.45
N LEU A 217 12.78 -8.72 7.08
CA LEU A 217 11.71 -7.80 7.44
C LEU A 217 11.07 -7.14 6.21
N TYR A 218 11.82 -6.81 5.16
CA TYR A 218 11.23 -6.34 3.91
C TYR A 218 10.35 -7.40 3.26
N PHE A 219 10.77 -8.67 3.29
CA PHE A 219 9.94 -9.78 2.81
C PHE A 219 8.65 -9.92 3.62
N LEU A 220 8.72 -9.92 4.95
CA LEU A 220 7.53 -9.98 5.82
C LEU A 220 6.64 -8.73 5.64
N SER A 221 7.25 -7.57 5.43
CA SER A 221 6.55 -6.32 5.09
C SER A 221 5.81 -6.47 3.75
N PHE A 222 6.44 -6.99 2.71
CA PHE A 222 5.74 -7.19 1.45
C PHE A 222 4.66 -8.29 1.54
N LEU A 223 4.92 -9.34 2.32
CA LEU A 223 4.01 -10.46 2.49
C LEU A 223 2.69 -10.03 3.14
N HIS A 224 2.70 -9.14 4.13
CA HIS A 224 1.44 -8.68 4.73
C HIS A 224 0.57 -7.92 3.72
N VAL A 225 1.18 -7.08 2.86
CA VAL A 225 0.45 -6.37 1.79
C VAL A 225 -0.33 -7.35 0.93
N VAL A 226 0.33 -8.43 0.48
CA VAL A 226 -0.28 -9.46 -0.36
C VAL A 226 -1.37 -10.22 0.38
N LEU A 227 -1.11 -10.60 1.63
CA LEU A 227 -2.08 -11.33 2.46
C LEU A 227 -3.31 -10.49 2.82
N GLU A 228 -3.22 -9.16 2.76
CA GLU A 228 -4.35 -8.27 2.99
C GLU A 228 -5.26 -8.10 1.77
N PHE A 229 -4.87 -8.50 0.55
CA PHE A 229 -5.71 -8.31 -0.64
C PHE A 229 -7.14 -8.87 -0.52
N PRO A 230 -7.39 -10.09 0.00
CA PRO A 230 -8.74 -10.56 0.21
C PRO A 230 -9.55 -9.62 1.13
N LEU A 231 -8.91 -9.17 2.22
CA LEU A 231 -9.54 -8.27 3.16
C LEU A 231 -9.84 -6.90 2.51
N ASN A 232 -8.94 -6.38 1.67
CA ASN A 232 -9.13 -5.14 0.92
C ASN A 232 -10.35 -5.21 0.01
N PHE A 233 -10.49 -6.28 -0.78
CA PHE A 233 -11.68 -6.48 -1.62
C PHE A 233 -12.96 -6.64 -0.80
N GLN A 234 -12.90 -7.33 0.33
CA GLN A 234 -14.03 -7.44 1.24
C GLN A 234 -14.44 -6.08 1.79
N SER A 235 -13.49 -5.20 2.12
CA SER A 235 -13.74 -3.82 2.54
C SER A 235 -14.48 -3.02 1.47
N PHE A 236 -14.03 -3.04 0.21
CA PHE A 236 -14.74 -2.35 -0.88
C PHE A 236 -16.15 -2.90 -1.09
N ARG A 237 -16.33 -4.22 -1.00
CA ARG A 237 -17.66 -4.83 -1.08
C ARG A 237 -18.58 -4.33 0.04
N GLN A 238 -18.07 -4.22 1.26
CA GLN A 238 -18.82 -3.72 2.42
C GLN A 238 -19.17 -2.24 2.26
N ILE A 239 -18.24 -1.39 1.80
CA ILE A 239 -18.52 0.02 1.51
C ILE A 239 -19.69 0.12 0.53
N GLY A 240 -19.65 -0.63 -0.57
CA GLY A 240 -20.72 -0.62 -1.57
C GLY A 240 -22.08 -1.07 -1.01
N GLN A 241 -22.10 -2.06 -0.13
CA GLN A 241 -23.32 -2.55 0.53
C GLN A 241 -23.91 -1.49 1.48
N GLU A 242 -23.09 -0.89 2.34
CA GLU A 242 -23.50 0.14 3.30
C GLU A 242 -24.00 1.41 2.61
N VAL A 243 -23.28 1.86 1.57
CA VAL A 243 -23.68 3.03 0.78
C VAL A 243 -25.01 2.76 0.09
N ARG A 244 -25.17 1.60 -0.56
CA ARG A 244 -26.43 1.23 -1.22
C ARG A 244 -27.59 1.19 -0.24
N SER A 245 -27.41 0.57 0.93
CA SER A 245 -28.43 0.46 1.98
C SER A 245 -28.99 1.83 2.37
N ARG A 246 -28.09 2.79 2.63
CA ARG A 246 -28.43 4.18 3.00
C ARG A 246 -29.16 4.93 1.89
N PHE A 247 -28.75 4.75 0.63
CA PHE A 247 -29.42 5.39 -0.51
C PHE A 247 -30.78 4.76 -0.85
N SER A 248 -30.95 3.46 -0.64
CA SER A 248 -32.23 2.77 -0.91
C SER A 248 -33.27 2.92 0.20
N GLY A 249 -32.97 3.68 1.27
CA GLY A 249 -33.89 3.89 2.40
C GLY A 249 -34.22 2.61 3.19
N SER A 250 -33.52 1.51 2.92
CA SER A 250 -33.72 0.23 3.59
C SER A 250 -32.82 0.22 4.82
N THR A 251 -33.24 0.89 5.88
CA THR A 251 -32.64 0.70 7.20
C THR A 251 -32.75 -0.78 7.57
N ALA A 252 -31.62 -1.47 7.59
CA ALA A 252 -31.47 -2.73 8.28
C ALA A 252 -31.43 -2.49 9.79
#